data_AF-A0A1A9ZQV7-F1
#
_entry.id   AF-A0A1A9ZQV7-F1
#
_cell.length_a   1.000
_cell.length_b   1.000
_cell.length_c   1.000
_cell.angle_alpha   90.00
_cell.angle_beta   90.00
_cell.angle_gamma   90.00
#
_symmetry.space_group_name_H-M   'P 1'
#
loop_
_entity.id
_entity.type
_entity.pdbx_description
1 polymer ?
#
loop_
_entity_poly.entity_id
_entity_poly.type
_entity_poly.pdbx_seq_one_letter_code
_entity_poly.pdbx_strand_id
1 'polypeptide(L)'
;MNQMSKPKKDVEMLTKEKKGKNRQKEQLDQTSNETETERKEKRPSPPVPTTTAQFYCHCKELTERQKYPFLKSIPLKQLTKVSGAAFDSEILNDVMRTLHDYYLPQKDPLTALTLLEISKNKQTSILSLLMSNDERKDNLAVKPNYRRMSAHESLGDNMDALKGCTSVLTIDPKNGEAKRSVERINERLRKTGN
;
A
#
# COMPACT_ATOMS: atom_id res chain seq x y z
N MET A 1 -9.36 -72.13 47.86
CA MET A 1 -9.80 -70.73 47.74
C MET A 1 -8.62 -69.87 47.37
N ASN A 2 -8.86 -68.93 46.47
CA ASN A 2 -7.91 -68.24 45.62
C ASN A 2 -6.97 -67.25 46.34
N GLN A 3 -5.74 -67.21 45.82
CA GLN A 3 -4.85 -66.04 45.68
C GLN A 3 -4.34 -65.30 46.94
N MET A 4 -3.03 -65.42 47.21
CA MET A 4 -2.08 -64.30 47.09
C MET A 4 -0.64 -64.84 47.06
N SER A 5 -0.05 -64.79 45.87
CA SER A 5 1.36 -65.01 45.51
C SER A 5 2.08 -63.65 45.56
N LYS A 6 3.34 -63.40 45.94
CA LYS A 6 4.62 -64.14 45.94
C LYS A 6 5.63 -63.38 46.83
N PRO A 7 6.73 -64.00 47.28
CA PRO A 7 7.98 -63.31 47.61
C PRO A 7 9.19 -63.76 46.75
N LYS A 8 10.17 -62.85 46.60
CA LYS A 8 11.64 -63.06 46.36
C LYS A 8 12.05 -63.75 45.04
N LYS A 9 13.23 -63.57 44.42
CA LYS A 9 14.41 -62.69 44.50
C LYS A 9 15.27 -63.02 43.24
N ASP A 10 16.14 -62.09 42.86
CA ASP A 10 17.39 -62.25 42.09
C ASP A 10 17.34 -62.78 40.64
N VAL A 11 18.05 -62.07 39.75
CA VAL A 11 19.16 -62.56 38.90
C VAL A 11 19.41 -61.54 37.77
N GLU A 12 20.70 -61.24 37.60
CA GLU A 12 21.31 -60.27 36.71
C GLU A 12 21.50 -60.80 35.27
N MET A 13 21.64 -59.86 34.33
CA MET A 13 22.33 -59.98 33.02
C MET A 13 21.71 -60.80 31.86
N LEU A 14 21.15 -60.12 30.85
CA LEU A 14 21.71 -60.00 29.48
C LEU A 14 20.80 -59.19 28.52
N THR A 15 21.40 -58.21 27.84
CA THR A 15 21.17 -57.75 26.44
C THR A 15 19.76 -57.40 25.95
N LYS A 16 19.56 -56.16 25.49
CA LYS A 16 19.58 -55.73 24.06
C LYS A 16 18.99 -54.33 23.90
N GLU A 17 19.57 -53.63 22.93
CA GLU A 17 19.15 -52.39 22.27
C GLU A 17 17.68 -51.97 22.42
N LYS A 18 17.47 -50.68 22.74
CA LYS A 18 17.01 -49.70 21.73
C LYS A 18 16.90 -48.29 22.33
N LYS A 19 17.62 -47.39 21.67
CA LYS A 19 17.18 -46.06 21.21
C LYS A 19 16.44 -45.18 22.22
N GLY A 20 17.18 -44.27 22.84
CA GLY A 20 16.59 -43.08 23.46
C GLY A 20 17.60 -42.23 24.24
N LYS A 21 17.62 -40.94 23.87
CA LYS A 21 18.02 -39.78 24.69
C LYS A 21 19.53 -39.50 24.93
N ASN A 22 19.93 -38.39 24.32
CA ASN A 22 20.35 -37.14 24.99
C ASN A 22 21.85 -36.78 24.99
N ARG A 23 22.08 -35.51 24.62
CA ARG A 23 23.13 -34.57 25.07
C ARG A 23 24.57 -34.79 24.64
N GLN A 24 24.99 -33.89 23.74
CA GLN A 24 26.10 -32.90 23.83
C GLN A 24 26.61 -32.68 22.39
N LYS A 25 27.08 -31.53 21.91
CA LYS A 25 27.08 -30.09 22.19
C LYS A 25 27.80 -29.52 20.94
N GLU A 26 27.65 -28.23 20.67
CA GLU A 26 28.46 -27.43 19.72
C GLU A 26 28.03 -27.50 18.24
N GLN A 27 27.22 -26.54 17.81
CA GLN A 27 27.76 -25.37 17.13
C GLN A 27 26.67 -24.30 16.94
N LEU A 28 27.13 -23.07 17.05
CA LEU A 28 26.41 -21.80 17.11
C LEU A 28 25.60 -21.58 15.84
N ASP A 29 24.29 -21.85 15.90
CA ASP A 29 23.36 -21.49 14.83
C ASP A 29 23.08 -19.99 14.87
N GLN A 30 23.11 -19.42 13.69
CA GLN A 30 23.01 -18.00 13.43
C GLN A 30 21.61 -17.54 13.81
N THR A 31 21.54 -16.63 14.79
CA THR A 31 20.40 -15.76 15.05
C THR A 31 20.02 -15.04 13.76
N SER A 32 19.10 -15.64 13.01
CA SER A 32 18.47 -15.02 11.85
C SER A 32 17.32 -14.19 12.40
N ASN A 33 17.63 -12.94 12.73
CA ASN A 33 16.63 -11.90 12.96
C ASN A 33 15.89 -11.65 11.64
N GLU A 34 14.90 -12.48 11.33
CA GLU A 34 13.90 -12.15 10.30
C GLU A 34 13.16 -10.90 10.78
N THR A 35 13.35 -9.78 10.08
CA THR A 35 12.56 -8.58 10.30
C THR A 35 11.09 -8.88 9.95
N GLU A 36 10.15 -8.32 10.72
CA GLU A 36 8.69 -8.47 10.49
C GLU A 36 8.26 -8.18 9.04
N THR A 37 9.04 -7.38 8.33
CA THR A 37 8.87 -7.03 6.92
C THR A 37 8.94 -8.26 5.99
N GLU A 38 9.85 -9.22 6.22
CA GLU A 38 10.00 -10.41 5.37
C GLU A 38 8.88 -11.45 5.57
N ARG A 39 8.32 -11.53 6.79
CA ARG A 39 7.21 -12.46 7.09
C ARG A 39 5.91 -12.06 6.42
N LYS A 40 5.67 -10.76 6.22
CA LYS A 40 4.45 -10.29 5.54
C LYS A 40 4.47 -10.61 4.04
N GLU A 41 5.64 -10.66 3.40
CA GLU A 41 5.76 -10.85 1.95
C GLU A 41 5.43 -12.27 1.46
N LYS A 42 5.64 -13.31 2.28
CA LYS A 42 5.34 -14.72 1.94
C LYS A 42 3.89 -15.15 2.18
N ARG A 43 3.02 -14.28 2.73
CA ARG A 43 1.62 -14.65 3.03
C ARG A 43 0.77 -14.76 1.74
N PRO A 44 -0.11 -15.77 1.64
CA PRO A 44 -1.05 -15.87 0.51
C PRO A 44 -1.93 -14.63 0.43
N SER A 45 -2.26 -14.20 -0.80
CA SER A 45 -3.12 -13.04 -1.05
C SER A 45 -4.47 -13.23 -0.35
N PRO A 46 -4.97 -12.21 0.36
CA PRO A 46 -6.24 -12.34 1.08
C PRO A 46 -7.40 -12.52 0.09
N PRO A 47 -8.47 -13.22 0.50
CA PRO A 47 -9.66 -13.36 -0.32
C PRO A 47 -10.32 -12.01 -0.57
N VAL A 48 -11.09 -11.93 -1.65
CA VAL A 48 -11.85 -10.71 -1.99
C VAL A 48 -12.76 -10.36 -0.80
N PRO A 49 -12.63 -9.15 -0.22
CA PRO A 49 -13.42 -8.74 0.92
C PRO A 49 -14.89 -8.64 0.52
N THR A 50 -15.76 -9.15 1.38
CA THR A 50 -17.22 -9.06 1.25
C THR A 50 -17.81 -8.04 2.22
N THR A 51 -17.06 -7.68 3.27
CA THR A 51 -17.48 -6.74 4.31
C THR A 51 -16.46 -5.63 4.50
N THR A 52 -16.90 -4.52 5.08
CA THR A 52 -16.05 -3.37 5.41
C THR A 52 -14.95 -3.70 6.42
N ALA A 53 -15.24 -4.54 7.41
CA ALA A 53 -14.24 -4.99 8.37
C ALA A 53 -13.14 -5.84 7.70
N GLN A 54 -13.50 -6.73 6.77
CA GLN A 54 -12.51 -7.53 6.02
C GLN A 54 -11.60 -6.64 5.19
N PHE A 55 -12.16 -5.65 4.48
CA PHE A 55 -11.37 -4.69 3.73
C PHE A 55 -10.40 -3.92 4.64
N TYR A 56 -10.88 -3.43 5.78
CA TYR A 56 -10.06 -2.72 6.76
C TYR A 56 -8.88 -3.57 7.27
N CYS A 57 -9.15 -4.79 7.74
CA CYS A 57 -8.11 -5.68 8.26
C CYS A 57 -7.06 -6.00 7.19
N HIS A 58 -7.49 -6.36 5.97
CA HIS A 58 -6.55 -6.62 4.88
C HIS A 58 -5.71 -5.38 4.56
N CYS A 59 -6.31 -4.19 4.45
CA CYS A 59 -5.56 -2.96 4.19
C CYS A 59 -4.52 -2.64 5.29
N LYS A 60 -4.81 -2.90 6.57
CA LYS A 60 -3.85 -2.68 7.67
C LYS A 60 -2.75 -3.74 7.73
N GLU A 61 -3.05 -4.98 7.33
CA GLU A 61 -2.10 -6.09 7.42
C GLU A 61 -1.13 -6.18 6.24
N LEU A 62 -1.58 -5.74 5.05
CA LEU A 62 -0.81 -5.84 3.80
C LEU A 62 0.27 -4.77 3.70
N THR A 63 1.38 -5.13 3.04
CA THR A 63 2.39 -4.14 2.63
C THR A 63 1.95 -3.39 1.39
N GLU A 64 2.57 -2.24 1.10
CA GLU A 64 2.27 -1.42 -0.10
C GLU A 64 2.33 -2.24 -1.40
N ARG A 65 3.31 -3.15 -1.50
CA ARG A 65 3.48 -4.05 -2.65
C ARG A 65 2.32 -5.03 -2.82
N GLN A 66 1.73 -5.48 -1.71
CA GLN A 66 0.60 -6.42 -1.72
C GLN A 66 -0.75 -5.71 -1.87
N LYS A 67 -0.84 -4.42 -1.48
CA LYS A 67 -2.06 -3.61 -1.68
C LYS A 67 -2.41 -3.44 -3.16
N TYR A 68 -1.41 -3.33 -4.04
CA TYR A 68 -1.64 -3.22 -5.49
C TYR A 68 -2.45 -4.40 -6.07
N PRO A 69 -1.99 -5.67 -5.99
CA PRO A 69 -2.76 -6.81 -6.51
C PRO A 69 -4.06 -7.03 -5.71
N PHE A 70 -4.08 -6.72 -4.41
CA PHE A 70 -5.29 -6.82 -3.60
C PHE A 70 -6.40 -5.88 -4.09
N LEU A 71 -6.11 -4.59 -4.29
CA LEU A 71 -7.08 -3.62 -4.79
C LEU A 71 -7.59 -3.99 -6.19
N LYS A 72 -6.73 -4.56 -7.05
CA LYS A 72 -7.14 -5.08 -8.37
C LYS A 72 -8.05 -6.30 -8.31
N SER A 73 -7.92 -7.12 -7.27
CA SER A 73 -8.78 -8.31 -7.10
C SER A 73 -10.23 -7.94 -6.74
N ILE A 74 -10.45 -6.73 -6.22
CA ILE A 74 -11.78 -6.25 -5.82
C ILE A 74 -12.52 -5.74 -7.06
N PRO A 75 -13.69 -6.28 -7.40
CA PRO A 75 -14.50 -5.75 -8.49
C PRO A 75 -14.87 -4.28 -8.21
N LEU A 76 -14.72 -3.39 -9.19
CA LEU A 76 -14.95 -1.94 -9.01
C LEU A 76 -16.29 -1.62 -8.35
N LYS A 77 -17.39 -2.25 -8.78
CA LYS A 77 -18.72 -2.05 -8.18
C LYS A 77 -18.81 -2.42 -6.69
N GLN A 78 -17.92 -3.28 -6.21
CA GLN A 78 -17.85 -3.69 -4.82
C GLN A 78 -16.89 -2.81 -4.01
N LEU A 79 -15.94 -2.11 -4.66
CA LEU A 79 -14.92 -1.33 -3.99
C LEU A 79 -15.50 -0.25 -3.09
N THR A 80 -16.48 0.55 -3.56
CA THR A 80 -17.20 1.52 -2.72
C THR A 80 -17.99 0.88 -1.59
N LYS A 81 -18.62 -0.26 -1.86
CA LYS A 81 -19.43 -0.99 -0.88
C LYS A 81 -18.57 -1.51 0.28
N VAL A 82 -17.41 -2.09 -0.02
CA VAL A 82 -16.52 -2.66 1.01
C VAL A 82 -15.65 -1.59 1.65
N SER A 83 -15.21 -0.56 0.93
CA SER A 83 -14.41 0.53 1.52
C SER A 83 -15.21 1.47 2.41
N GLY A 84 -16.54 1.55 2.24
CA GLY A 84 -17.51 2.38 2.96
C GLY A 84 -16.99 3.11 4.21
N ALA A 85 -17.25 2.55 5.40
CA ALA A 85 -16.77 3.12 6.66
C ALA A 85 -15.33 2.73 7.02
N ALA A 86 -14.64 1.96 6.17
CA ALA A 86 -13.26 1.55 6.40
C ALA A 86 -12.26 2.64 6.01
N PHE A 87 -12.66 3.66 5.24
CA PHE A 87 -11.78 4.79 4.98
C PHE A 87 -11.61 5.65 6.23
N ASP A 88 -10.45 5.50 6.85
CA ASP A 88 -9.84 6.48 7.73
C ASP A 88 -8.74 7.24 6.96
N SER A 89 -8.10 8.21 7.62
CA SER A 89 -7.04 9.01 6.99
C SER A 89 -5.87 8.13 6.52
N GLU A 90 -5.51 7.11 7.29
CA GLU A 90 -4.37 6.23 6.99
C GLU A 90 -4.66 5.34 5.78
N ILE A 91 -5.83 4.70 5.72
CA ILE A 91 -6.22 3.83 4.62
C ILE A 91 -6.39 4.62 3.33
N LEU A 92 -6.98 5.83 3.40
CA LEU A 92 -7.06 6.68 2.22
C LEU A 92 -5.64 7.04 1.72
N ASN A 93 -4.74 7.44 2.62
CA ASN A 93 -3.35 7.75 2.27
C ASN A 93 -2.64 6.54 1.66
N ASP A 94 -2.78 5.36 2.25
CA ASP A 94 -2.20 4.12 1.75
C ASP A 94 -2.71 3.74 0.36
N VAL A 95 -4.01 3.91 0.12
CA VAL A 95 -4.63 3.66 -1.17
C VAL A 95 -4.11 4.67 -2.20
N MET A 96 -4.02 5.94 -1.84
CA MET A 96 -3.47 6.98 -2.73
C MET A 96 -2.00 6.73 -3.07
N ARG A 97 -1.18 6.33 -2.08
CA ARG A 97 0.21 5.88 -2.29
C ARG A 97 0.27 4.69 -3.23
N THR A 98 -0.58 3.69 -3.02
CA THR A 98 -0.61 2.48 -3.87
C THR A 98 -0.98 2.83 -5.32
N LEU A 99 -1.95 3.73 -5.51
CA LEU A 99 -2.29 4.25 -6.84
C LEU A 99 -1.11 5.01 -7.48
N HIS A 100 -0.44 5.85 -6.70
CA HIS A 100 0.70 6.63 -7.20
C HIS A 100 1.91 5.75 -7.56
N ASP A 101 2.34 4.86 -6.67
CA ASP A 101 3.60 4.13 -6.80
C ASP A 101 3.49 2.87 -7.67
N TYR A 102 2.29 2.29 -7.80
CA TYR A 102 2.10 1.03 -8.52
C TYR A 102 1.19 1.17 -9.74
N TYR A 103 0.05 1.84 -9.64
CA TYR A 103 -0.88 1.94 -10.78
C TYR A 103 -0.34 2.87 -11.88
N LEU A 104 0.18 4.05 -11.53
CA LEU A 104 0.68 5.01 -12.51
C LEU A 104 1.89 4.50 -13.31
N PRO A 105 2.96 3.94 -12.70
CA PRO A 105 4.12 3.48 -13.46
C PRO A 105 3.81 2.29 -14.37
N GLN A 106 2.88 1.43 -13.95
CA GLN A 106 2.41 0.29 -14.74
C GLN A 106 1.42 0.69 -15.85
N LYS A 107 1.03 1.97 -15.94
CA LYS A 107 0.02 2.49 -16.88
C LYS A 107 -1.27 1.67 -16.83
N ASP A 108 -1.69 1.30 -15.62
CA ASP A 108 -2.84 0.43 -15.44
C ASP A 108 -4.12 1.12 -15.96
N PRO A 109 -4.86 0.53 -16.92
CA PRO A 109 -6.08 1.14 -17.46
C PRO A 109 -7.17 1.32 -16.39
N LEU A 110 -7.10 0.58 -15.28
CA LEU A 110 -8.04 0.69 -14.18
C LEU A 110 -7.73 1.85 -13.22
N THR A 111 -6.61 2.57 -13.39
CA THR A 111 -6.21 3.65 -12.47
C THR A 111 -7.31 4.70 -12.31
N ALA A 112 -7.80 5.25 -13.41
CA ALA A 112 -8.84 6.28 -13.40
C ALA A 112 -10.17 5.75 -12.85
N LEU A 113 -10.52 4.50 -13.19
CA LEU A 113 -11.75 3.86 -12.72
C LEU A 113 -11.72 3.58 -11.21
N THR A 114 -10.58 3.11 -10.71
CA THR A 114 -10.36 2.83 -9.28
C THR A 114 -10.43 4.12 -8.47
N LEU A 115 -9.76 5.18 -8.94
CA LEU A 115 -9.80 6.50 -8.30
C LEU A 115 -11.21 7.10 -8.32
N LEU A 116 -11.92 7.01 -9.45
CA LEU A 116 -13.30 7.46 -9.56
C LEU A 116 -14.20 6.72 -8.56
N GLU A 117 -14.02 5.42 -8.42
CA GLU A 117 -14.82 4.62 -7.49
C GLU A 117 -14.52 5.01 -6.02
N ILE A 118 -13.25 5.17 -5.65
CA ILE A 118 -12.84 5.67 -4.33
C ILE A 118 -13.45 7.05 -4.04
N SER A 119 -13.52 7.94 -5.04
CA SER A 119 -14.07 9.29 -4.88
C SER A 119 -15.57 9.33 -4.58
N LYS A 120 -16.32 8.26 -4.92
CA LYS A 120 -17.76 8.16 -4.60
C LYS A 120 -18.02 7.90 -3.12
N ASN A 121 -17.01 7.48 -2.36
CA ASN A 121 -17.16 7.30 -0.93
C ASN A 121 -17.32 8.67 -0.26
N LYS A 122 -18.40 8.82 0.54
CA LYS A 122 -18.76 10.08 1.22
C LYS A 122 -17.64 10.60 2.12
N GLN A 123 -16.82 9.72 2.67
CA GLN A 123 -15.73 10.09 3.58
C GLN A 123 -14.50 10.63 2.82
N THR A 124 -14.30 10.24 1.55
CA THR A 124 -13.12 10.64 0.77
C THR A 124 -12.96 12.15 0.70
N SER A 125 -14.06 12.90 0.54
CA SER A 125 -13.98 14.37 0.49
C SER A 125 -13.44 14.97 1.78
N ILE A 126 -13.99 14.59 2.94
CA ILE A 126 -13.55 15.16 4.22
C ILE A 126 -12.15 14.67 4.58
N LEU A 127 -11.84 13.39 4.32
CA LEU A 127 -10.52 12.84 4.57
C LEU A 127 -9.45 13.52 3.70
N SER A 128 -9.75 13.81 2.42
CA SER A 128 -8.84 14.54 1.54
C SER A 128 -8.54 15.98 2.01
N LEU A 129 -9.49 16.60 2.70
CA LEU A 129 -9.29 17.92 3.33
C LEU A 129 -8.36 17.82 4.55
N LEU A 130 -8.46 16.72 5.29
CA LEU A 130 -7.65 16.43 6.47
C LEU A 130 -6.25 15.88 6.15
N MET A 131 -6.01 15.42 4.92
CA MET A 131 -4.67 15.03 4.46
C MET A 131 -3.70 16.20 4.63
N SER A 132 -2.51 15.90 5.15
CA SER A 132 -1.48 16.93 5.33
C SER A 132 -1.02 17.47 3.98
N ASN A 133 -0.46 18.68 3.97
CA ASN A 133 0.09 19.25 2.73
C ASN A 133 1.17 18.35 2.12
N ASP A 134 2.02 17.74 2.94
CA ASP A 134 3.10 16.88 2.46
C ASP A 134 2.54 15.57 1.88
N GLU A 135 1.56 14.96 2.55
CA GLU A 135 0.83 13.79 2.02
C GLU A 135 0.13 14.11 0.70
N ARG A 136 -0.50 15.28 0.57
CA ARG A 136 -1.11 15.70 -0.70
C ARG A 136 -0.08 15.95 -1.78
N LYS A 137 1.09 16.49 -1.46
CA LYS A 137 2.16 16.72 -2.45
C LYS A 137 2.69 15.39 -3.01
N ASP A 138 2.89 14.43 -2.12
CA ASP A 138 3.42 13.10 -2.47
C ASP A 138 2.36 12.24 -3.17
N ASN A 139 1.11 12.25 -2.69
CA ASN A 139 0.03 11.41 -3.22
C ASN A 139 -0.71 12.01 -4.42
N LEU A 140 -0.85 13.33 -4.47
CA LEU A 140 -1.62 14.06 -5.49
C LEU A 140 -0.75 14.60 -6.63
N ALA A 141 0.41 13.97 -6.83
CA ALA A 141 1.14 14.04 -8.07
C ALA A 141 1.65 15.45 -8.43
N VAL A 142 2.28 16.18 -7.49
CA VAL A 142 2.99 17.43 -7.85
C VAL A 142 4.04 17.16 -8.93
N LYS A 143 4.76 16.04 -8.87
CA LYS A 143 5.79 15.65 -9.86
C LYS A 143 5.22 15.26 -11.24
N PRO A 144 4.20 14.39 -11.37
CA PRO A 144 3.55 14.13 -12.66
C PRO A 144 2.82 15.35 -13.24
N ASN A 145 2.16 16.17 -12.43
CA ASN A 145 1.54 17.43 -12.90
C ASN A 145 2.60 18.41 -13.39
N TYR A 146 3.74 18.50 -12.69
CA TYR A 146 4.89 19.28 -13.14
C TYR A 146 5.46 18.73 -14.47
N ARG A 147 5.62 17.40 -14.61
CA ARG A 147 6.08 16.80 -15.88
C ARG A 147 5.10 17.01 -17.03
N ARG A 148 3.78 16.94 -16.77
CA ARG A 148 2.74 17.26 -17.76
C ARG A 148 2.77 18.74 -18.14
N MET A 149 2.87 19.63 -17.15
CA MET A 149 3.01 21.08 -17.34
C MET A 149 4.23 21.40 -18.23
N SER A 150 5.41 20.88 -17.91
CA SER A 150 6.62 21.07 -18.72
C SER A 150 6.50 20.47 -20.13
N ALA A 151 5.80 19.33 -20.27
CA ALA A 151 5.55 18.71 -21.57
C ALA A 151 4.58 19.54 -22.44
N HIS A 152 3.48 20.04 -21.87
CA HIS A 152 2.56 20.95 -22.56
C HIS A 152 3.22 22.30 -22.88
N GLU A 153 4.07 22.84 -21.99
CA GLU A 153 4.88 24.05 -22.25
C GLU A 153 5.83 23.84 -23.45
N SER A 154 6.34 22.62 -23.64
CA SER A 154 7.20 22.25 -24.77
C SER A 154 6.42 22.02 -26.07
N LEU A 155 5.13 21.67 -25.98
CA LEU A 155 4.23 21.48 -27.12
C LEU A 155 3.51 22.79 -27.54
N GLY A 156 3.70 23.89 -26.80
CA GLY A 156 3.04 25.17 -27.06
C GLY A 156 1.58 25.24 -26.61
N ASP A 157 1.08 24.22 -25.91
CA ASP A 157 -0.28 24.13 -25.40
C ASP A 157 -0.39 24.88 -24.06
N ASN A 158 -0.40 26.20 -24.17
CA ASN A 158 -0.30 27.14 -23.06
C ASN A 158 -1.51 27.08 -22.11
N MET A 159 -2.71 26.71 -22.61
CA MET A 159 -3.94 26.67 -21.80
C MET A 159 -3.95 25.48 -20.84
N ASP A 160 -3.62 24.28 -21.32
CA ASP A 160 -3.54 23.10 -20.46
C ASP A 160 -2.32 23.14 -19.53
N ALA A 161 -1.21 23.76 -19.96
CA ALA A 161 -0.07 24.03 -19.09
C ALA A 161 -0.45 24.95 -17.91
N LEU A 162 -1.22 26.02 -18.17
CA LEU A 162 -1.68 26.94 -17.12
C LEU A 162 -2.57 26.24 -16.09
N LYS A 163 -3.48 25.37 -16.56
CA LYS A 163 -4.34 24.55 -15.68
C LYS A 163 -3.51 23.63 -14.77
N GLY A 164 -2.46 23.01 -15.33
CA GLY A 164 -1.49 22.22 -14.58
C GLY A 164 -0.77 23.04 -13.49
N CYS A 165 -0.31 24.24 -13.83
CA CYS A 165 0.31 25.16 -12.87
C CYS A 165 -0.65 25.53 -11.72
N THR A 166 -1.90 25.85 -12.03
CA THR A 166 -2.91 26.20 -11.03
C THR A 166 -3.15 25.04 -10.07
N SER A 167 -3.33 23.81 -10.58
CA SER A 167 -3.46 22.63 -9.72
C SER A 167 -2.25 22.42 -8.81
N VAL A 168 -1.03 22.63 -9.32
CA VAL A 168 0.19 22.57 -8.49
C VAL A 168 0.21 23.64 -7.42
N LEU A 169 -0.19 24.88 -7.72
CA LEU A 169 -0.24 25.97 -6.74
C LEU A 169 -1.38 25.82 -5.73
N THR A 170 -2.48 25.14 -6.08
CA THR A 170 -3.52 24.75 -5.13
C THR A 170 -3.01 23.74 -4.10
N ILE A 171 -2.13 22.83 -4.52
CA ILE A 171 -1.53 21.80 -3.65
C ILE A 171 -0.32 22.35 -2.88
N ASP A 172 0.50 23.19 -3.53
CA ASP A 172 1.69 23.81 -2.96
C ASP A 172 1.77 25.32 -3.30
N PRO A 173 1.09 26.18 -2.50
CA PRO A 173 1.07 27.63 -2.75
C PRO A 173 2.45 28.30 -2.67
N LYS A 174 3.44 27.63 -2.05
CA LYS A 174 4.82 28.12 -1.91
C LYS A 174 5.73 27.62 -3.04
N ASN A 175 5.22 26.86 -4.01
CA ASN A 175 6.00 26.35 -5.13
C ASN A 175 6.48 27.49 -6.04
N GLY A 176 7.75 27.88 -5.92
CA GLY A 176 8.35 28.97 -6.70
C GLY A 176 8.47 28.66 -8.19
N GLU A 177 8.51 27.40 -8.58
CA GLU A 177 8.69 27.00 -9.97
C GLU A 177 7.39 27.02 -10.78
N ALA A 178 6.29 26.59 -10.17
CA ALA A 178 4.95 26.75 -10.74
C ALA A 178 4.61 28.24 -10.92
N LYS A 179 4.95 29.11 -9.96
CA LYS A 179 4.79 30.57 -10.11
C LYS A 179 5.54 31.13 -11.33
N ARG A 180 6.83 30.80 -11.45
CA ARG A 180 7.64 31.20 -12.61
C ARG A 180 7.08 30.67 -13.93
N SER A 181 6.50 29.47 -13.92
CA SER A 181 5.92 28.86 -15.13
C SER A 181 4.61 29.55 -15.54
N VAL A 182 3.73 29.92 -14.59
CA VAL A 182 2.55 30.76 -14.85
C VAL A 182 2.93 32.08 -15.49
N GLU A 183 3.94 32.77 -14.95
CA GLU A 183 4.42 34.05 -15.48
C GLU A 183 4.92 33.92 -16.93
N ARG A 184 5.74 32.89 -17.22
CA ARG A 184 6.21 32.62 -18.59
C ARG A 184 5.07 32.33 -19.56
N ILE A 185 4.10 31.50 -19.16
CA ILE A 185 2.97 31.10 -20.00
C ILE A 185 2.05 32.28 -20.29
N ASN A 186 1.75 33.10 -19.27
CA ASN A 186 0.92 34.30 -19.43
C ASN A 186 1.57 35.31 -20.38
N GLU A 187 2.88 35.50 -20.32
CA GLU A 187 3.59 36.39 -21.24
C GLU A 187 3.58 35.85 -22.69
N ARG A 188 3.64 34.52 -22.88
CA ARG A 188 3.46 33.93 -24.23
C ARG A 188 2.04 34.18 -24.75
N LEU A 189 1.01 33.90 -23.96
CA LEU A 189 -0.39 34.14 -24.35
C LEU A 189 -0.66 35.61 -24.72
N ARG A 190 -0.03 36.54 -24.00
CA ARG A 190 -0.15 37.97 -24.30
C ARG A 190 0.50 38.38 -25.62
N LYS A 191 1.53 37.63 -26.08
CA LYS A 191 2.21 37.84 -27.36
C LYS A 191 1.52 37.17 -28.54
N THR A 192 0.83 36.06 -28.33
CA THR A 192 0.10 35.33 -29.39
C THR A 192 -1.30 35.90 -29.67
N GLY A 193 -1.82 36.77 -28.79
CA GLY A 193 -3.12 37.42 -28.93
C GLY A 193 -3.10 38.83 -29.55
N ASN A 194 -1.96 39.28 -30.06
CA ASN A 194 -1.74 40.54 -30.78
C ASN A 194 -1.35 40.25 -32.23
#